data_AF-A0A3M1GJ21-F1
#
_entry.id   AF-A0A3M1GJ21-F1
#
_cell.length_a   1.000
_cell.length_b   1.000
_cell.length_c   1.000
_cell.angle_alpha   90.00
_cell.angle_beta   90.00
_cell.angle_gamma   90.00
#
_symmetry.space_group_name_H-M   'P 1'
#
loop_
_entity.id
_entity.type
_entity.pdbx_description
1 polymer ?
#
loop_
_entity_poly.entity_id
_entity_poly.type
_entity_poly.pdbx_seq_one_letter_code
_entity_poly.pdbx_strand_id
1 'polypeptide(L)'
;TLPIWPGWRPQYWIGCALGAVTAVVIFLFYRDLAAGVRGQVLDSADLASVFCRNARRNMFGQLDGITIPSANLAAARTEGVDFELRYAFDVNGIGIDTAPATLAVRLLGTRLIALKFQSEAGADFLDCAGIYVCRNNPFAFSGTSPKWKGTTRFSYASGPLQVFVDWRYIHSMKSVDFSDFPDLKVGDDTGQVVDNQKIGAWNYFDLAVSAEIRDGVELYGGVENIFDKKPPIVGDLFGVSNNTDPTTYDVIGTRLYFGTTLRF
;
A
#
# COMPACT_ATOMS: atom_id res chain seq x y z
N THR A 1 -74.79 -11.94 1.18
CA THR A 1 -73.65 -11.13 0.71
C THR A 1 -72.42 -12.02 0.68
N LEU A 2 -72.16 -12.66 -0.46
CA LEU A 2 -71.05 -13.60 -0.64
C LEU A 2 -69.81 -12.83 -1.16
N PRO A 3 -68.60 -13.06 -0.61
CA PRO A 3 -67.42 -12.33 -1.01
C PRO A 3 -66.91 -12.82 -2.37
N ILE A 4 -66.61 -11.84 -3.24
CA ILE A 4 -66.07 -12.03 -4.58
C ILE A 4 -64.63 -12.54 -4.43
N TRP A 5 -64.39 -13.79 -4.81
CA TRP A 5 -63.03 -14.33 -4.98
C TRP A 5 -62.30 -13.51 -6.06
N PRO A 6 -61.12 -12.94 -5.79
CA PRO A 6 -60.38 -12.24 -6.83
C PRO A 6 -59.89 -13.27 -7.84
N GLY A 7 -60.38 -13.13 -9.08
CA GLY A 7 -60.15 -14.07 -10.17
C GLY A 7 -58.68 -14.33 -10.48
N TRP A 8 -58.47 -15.44 -11.18
CA TRP A 8 -57.21 -15.87 -11.77
C TRP A 8 -56.56 -14.75 -12.59
N ARG A 9 -55.68 -13.97 -11.96
CA ARG A 9 -54.84 -12.98 -12.65
C ARG A 9 -53.43 -13.54 -12.77
N PRO A 10 -52.92 -13.77 -14.01
CA PRO A 10 -51.58 -14.32 -14.26
C PRO A 10 -50.44 -13.59 -13.53
N GLN A 11 -50.63 -12.30 -13.26
CA GLN A 11 -49.69 -11.44 -12.54
C GLN A 11 -49.30 -11.95 -11.14
N TYR A 12 -50.18 -12.66 -10.42
CA TYR A 12 -49.85 -13.21 -9.09
C TYR A 12 -48.93 -14.43 -9.19
N TRP A 13 -49.12 -15.25 -10.22
CA TRP A 13 -48.27 -16.43 -10.46
C TRP A 13 -46.89 -16.03 -11.01
N ILE A 14 -46.84 -14.98 -11.83
CA ILE A 14 -45.58 -14.37 -12.27
C ILE A 14 -44.81 -13.80 -11.08
N GLY A 15 -45.50 -13.10 -10.16
CA GLY A 15 -44.90 -12.60 -8.92
C GLY A 15 -44.37 -13.70 -7.99
N CYS A 16 -45.13 -14.79 -7.80
CA CYS A 16 -44.65 -15.95 -7.03
C CYS A 16 -43.47 -16.67 -7.71
N ALA A 17 -43.50 -16.82 -9.03
CA ALA A 17 -42.41 -17.45 -9.78
C ALA A 17 -41.13 -16.60 -9.71
N LEU A 18 -41.23 -15.28 -9.87
CA LEU A 18 -40.10 -14.36 -9.67
C LEU A 18 -39.58 -14.42 -8.24
N GLY A 19 -40.47 -14.38 -7.23
CA GLY A 19 -40.07 -14.49 -5.82
C GLY A 19 -39.36 -15.80 -5.50
N ALA A 20 -39.82 -16.93 -6.05
CA ALA A 20 -39.18 -18.23 -5.89
C ALA A 20 -37.81 -18.28 -6.57
N VAL A 21 -37.68 -17.73 -7.79
CA VAL A 21 -36.41 -17.64 -8.51
C VAL A 21 -35.43 -16.75 -7.74
N THR A 22 -35.86 -15.59 -7.24
CA THR A 22 -35.02 -14.71 -6.43
C THR A 22 -34.59 -15.39 -5.13
N ALA A 23 -35.48 -16.12 -4.45
CA ALA A 23 -35.15 -16.87 -3.25
C ALA A 23 -34.15 -18.01 -3.53
N VAL A 24 -34.27 -18.71 -4.65
CA VAL A 24 -33.31 -19.75 -5.07
C VAL A 24 -31.96 -19.14 -5.45
N VAL A 25 -31.95 -18.01 -6.16
CA VAL A 25 -30.72 -17.28 -6.50
C VAL A 25 -30.04 -16.81 -5.21
N ILE A 26 -30.76 -16.17 -4.29
CA ILE A 26 -30.24 -15.78 -2.96
C ILE A 26 -29.71 -17.00 -2.22
N PHE A 27 -30.47 -18.10 -2.16
CA PHE A 27 -30.03 -19.30 -1.45
C PHE A 27 -28.76 -19.91 -2.06
N LEU A 28 -28.65 -19.99 -3.38
CA LEU A 28 -27.46 -20.51 -4.06
C LEU A 28 -26.24 -19.59 -3.85
N PHE A 29 -26.41 -18.28 -4.02
CA PHE A 29 -25.33 -17.31 -3.78
C PHE A 29 -24.88 -17.30 -2.32
N TYR A 30 -25.80 -17.30 -1.36
CA TYR A 30 -25.46 -17.29 0.07
C TYR A 30 -24.97 -18.64 0.60
N ARG A 31 -25.40 -19.76 0.02
CA ARG A 31 -24.87 -21.10 0.36
C ARG A 31 -23.39 -21.20 0.02
N ASP A 32 -23.00 -20.69 -1.14
CA ASP A 32 -21.60 -20.75 -1.59
C ASP A 32 -20.73 -19.72 -0.84
N LEU A 33 -21.30 -18.55 -0.48
CA LEU A 33 -20.66 -17.59 0.44
C LEU A 33 -20.45 -18.19 1.84
N ALA A 34 -21.43 -18.94 2.36
CA ALA A 34 -21.35 -19.56 3.67
C ALA A 34 -20.31 -20.69 3.72
N ALA A 35 -20.10 -21.43 2.62
CA ALA A 35 -19.07 -22.46 2.54
C ALA A 35 -17.65 -21.85 2.48
N GLY A 36 -17.46 -20.75 1.73
CA GLY A 36 -16.19 -20.02 1.69
C GLY A 36 -15.81 -19.36 3.02
N VAL A 37 -16.80 -18.85 3.77
CA VAL A 37 -16.58 -18.17 5.05
C VAL A 37 -16.47 -19.16 6.24
N ARG A 38 -17.15 -20.31 6.21
CA ARG A 38 -17.09 -21.31 7.31
C ARG A 38 -15.71 -21.92 7.52
N GLY A 39 -14.88 -21.99 6.48
CA GLY A 39 -13.55 -22.58 6.54
C GLY A 39 -12.43 -21.61 6.93
N GLN A 40 -12.69 -20.30 6.93
CA GLN A 40 -11.64 -19.28 7.06
C GLN A 40 -11.56 -18.60 8.44
N VAL A 41 -12.36 -19.05 9.41
CA VAL A 41 -12.25 -18.59 10.79
C VAL A 41 -11.94 -19.81 11.65
N LEU A 42 -10.71 -19.84 12.18
CA LEU A 42 -10.08 -20.86 13.05
C LEU A 42 -9.21 -21.90 12.32
N ASP A 43 -8.16 -21.45 11.65
CA ASP A 43 -7.02 -22.32 11.31
C ASP A 43 -5.97 -22.40 12.45
N SER A 44 -6.36 -21.99 13.66
CA SER A 44 -5.72 -22.48 14.87
C SER A 44 -6.61 -23.57 15.44
N ALA A 45 -6.38 -24.83 15.05
CA ALA A 45 -6.95 -26.00 15.73
C ALA A 45 -6.50 -26.12 17.21
N ASP A 46 -5.67 -25.17 17.67
CA ASP A 46 -5.29 -25.02 19.07
C ASP A 46 -6.43 -24.42 19.90
N LEU A 47 -7.20 -25.30 20.53
CA LEU A 47 -8.20 -24.93 21.55
C LEU A 47 -7.58 -24.24 22.78
N ALA A 48 -6.26 -24.31 22.97
CA ALA A 48 -5.55 -23.62 24.04
C ALA A 48 -5.15 -22.18 23.70
N SER A 49 -5.33 -21.74 22.44
CA SER A 49 -5.10 -20.35 22.04
C SER A 49 -5.86 -19.37 22.95
N VAL A 50 -5.23 -18.23 23.23
CA VAL A 50 -5.84 -17.15 24.02
C VAL A 50 -7.16 -16.69 23.39
N PHE A 51 -7.29 -16.76 22.06
CA PHE A 51 -8.51 -16.39 21.34
C PHE A 51 -9.65 -17.41 21.53
N CYS A 52 -9.35 -18.71 21.51
CA CYS A 52 -10.33 -19.77 21.73
C CYS A 52 -10.86 -19.80 23.16
N ARG A 53 -10.00 -19.51 24.16
CA ARG A 53 -10.40 -19.44 25.58
C ARG A 53 -11.32 -18.27 25.92
N ASN A 54 -11.33 -17.25 25.08
CA ASN A 54 -12.17 -16.06 25.25
C ASN A 54 -13.63 -16.27 24.82
N ALA A 55 -13.91 -17.36 24.08
CA ALA A 55 -15.25 -17.75 23.71
C ALA A 55 -15.95 -18.48 24.88
N ARG A 56 -16.99 -17.86 25.43
CA ARG A 56 -17.86 -18.46 26.45
C ARG A 56 -18.99 -19.22 25.77
N ARG A 57 -19.35 -20.37 26.34
CA ARG A 57 -20.47 -21.20 25.88
C ARG A 57 -21.46 -21.43 27.02
N ASN A 58 -22.74 -21.47 26.68
CA ASN A 58 -23.80 -21.75 27.64
C ASN A 58 -23.90 -23.26 27.93
N MET A 59 -24.81 -23.64 28.84
CA MET A 59 -25.03 -25.04 29.23
C MET A 59 -25.47 -25.96 28.09
N PHE A 60 -25.94 -25.42 26.97
CA PHE A 60 -26.33 -26.16 25.77
C PHE A 60 -25.19 -26.22 24.73
N GLY A 61 -23.99 -25.72 25.07
CA GLY A 61 -22.82 -25.69 24.20
C GLY A 61 -22.82 -24.60 23.14
N GLN A 62 -23.83 -23.72 23.12
CA GLN A 62 -23.93 -22.60 22.19
C GLN A 62 -23.02 -21.45 22.62
N LEU A 63 -22.53 -20.65 21.68
CA LEU A 63 -21.72 -19.47 21.96
C LEU A 63 -22.57 -18.43 22.71
N ASP A 64 -22.14 -18.07 23.92
CA ASP A 64 -22.85 -17.16 24.84
C ASP A 64 -22.22 -15.75 24.85
N GLY A 65 -20.95 -15.66 24.43
CA GLY A 65 -20.27 -14.38 24.24
C GLY A 65 -18.77 -14.57 24.00
N ILE A 66 -18.12 -13.56 23.47
CA ILE A 66 -16.66 -13.53 23.31
C ILE A 66 -16.14 -12.39 24.18
N THR A 67 -15.23 -12.70 25.10
CA THR A 67 -14.55 -11.69 25.90
C THR A 67 -13.35 -11.18 25.12
N ILE A 68 -13.31 -9.89 24.78
CA ILE A 68 -12.17 -9.30 24.06
C ILE A 68 -11.42 -8.39 25.05
N PRO A 69 -10.50 -8.93 25.87
CA PRO A 69 -9.70 -8.09 26.74
C PRO A 69 -8.69 -7.29 25.90
N SER A 70 -8.42 -6.04 26.29
CA SER A 70 -7.26 -5.32 25.76
C SER A 70 -5.99 -5.99 26.29
N ALA A 71 -5.22 -6.61 25.40
CA ALA A 71 -3.97 -7.29 25.73
C ALA A 71 -2.90 -6.89 24.70
N ASN A 72 -1.66 -6.71 25.16
CA ASN A 72 -0.52 -6.47 24.28
C ASN A 72 -0.02 -7.81 23.73
N LEU A 73 -0.59 -8.23 22.60
CA LEU A 73 -0.34 -9.55 21.99
C LEU A 73 0.62 -9.47 20.80
N ALA A 74 0.70 -8.32 20.15
CA ALA A 74 1.46 -8.16 18.92
C ALA A 74 2.79 -7.45 19.15
N ALA A 75 3.82 -7.88 18.42
CA ALA A 75 5.13 -7.25 18.45
C ALA A 75 5.56 -6.84 17.04
N ALA A 76 6.25 -5.70 16.95
CA ALA A 76 6.95 -5.29 15.75
C ALA A 76 8.42 -5.02 16.05
N ARG A 77 9.28 -5.47 15.14
CA ARG A 77 10.71 -5.23 15.19
C ARG A 77 11.21 -4.76 13.83
N THR A 78 11.84 -3.59 13.82
CA THR A 78 12.43 -3.01 12.62
C THR A 78 13.93 -2.91 12.80
N GLU A 79 14.67 -3.28 11.77
CA GLU A 79 16.12 -3.18 11.72
C GLU A 79 16.53 -2.56 10.38
N GLY A 80 17.41 -1.58 10.42
CA GLY A 80 17.87 -0.89 9.21
C GLY A 80 19.03 0.04 9.48
N VAL A 81 19.53 0.62 8.40
CA VAL A 81 20.59 1.62 8.41
C VAL A 81 20.12 2.83 7.62
N ASP A 82 20.19 3.99 8.25
CA ASP A 82 19.98 5.29 7.61
C ASP A 82 21.33 5.97 7.43
N PHE A 83 21.54 6.58 6.26
CA PHE A 83 22.79 7.25 5.97
C PHE A 83 22.56 8.47 5.08
N GLU A 84 23.50 9.40 5.20
CA GLU A 84 23.54 10.60 4.41
C GLU A 84 24.96 10.85 3.90
N LEU A 85 25.07 11.13 2.60
CA LEU A 85 26.30 11.60 1.97
C LEU A 85 26.04 12.97 1.35
N ARG A 86 26.92 13.93 1.64
CA ARG A 86 26.94 15.23 0.98
C ARG A 86 28.35 15.49 0.46
N TYR A 87 28.42 15.89 -0.80
CA TYR A 87 29.68 16.29 -1.42
C TYR A 87 29.42 17.48 -2.33
N ALA A 88 30.26 18.50 -2.23
CA ALA A 88 30.19 19.69 -3.06
C ALA A 88 31.59 20.08 -3.51
N PHE A 89 31.70 20.54 -4.75
CA PHE A 89 32.95 20.97 -5.33
C PHE A 89 32.71 22.06 -6.37
N ASP A 90 33.66 22.97 -6.45
CA ASP A 90 33.62 24.04 -7.44
C ASP A 90 34.25 23.56 -8.75
N VAL A 91 33.62 23.95 -9.86
CA VAL A 91 34.04 23.60 -11.22
C VAL A 91 34.20 24.88 -12.03
N ASN A 92 35.40 25.05 -12.57
CA ASN A 92 35.69 26.16 -13.48
C ASN A 92 35.27 25.80 -14.91
N GLY A 93 34.81 26.80 -15.67
CA GLY A 93 34.51 26.65 -17.12
C GLY A 93 33.08 26.27 -17.48
N ILE A 94 32.22 25.97 -16.49
CA ILE A 94 30.77 25.74 -16.67
C ILE A 94 29.92 26.74 -15.87
N GLY A 95 30.55 27.81 -15.40
CA GLY A 95 29.89 28.92 -14.73
C GLY A 95 29.06 29.76 -15.69
N ILE A 96 28.05 30.46 -15.16
CA ILE A 96 27.23 31.39 -15.92
C ILE A 96 27.75 32.80 -15.69
N ASP A 97 27.86 33.55 -16.79
CA ASP A 97 28.48 34.88 -16.86
C ASP A 97 29.94 34.83 -16.37
N THR A 98 30.21 35.41 -15.19
CA THR A 98 31.54 35.48 -14.58
C THR A 98 31.64 34.67 -13.29
N ALA A 99 30.54 34.10 -12.82
CA ALA A 99 30.51 33.36 -11.57
C ALA A 99 31.08 31.94 -11.75
N PRO A 100 31.82 31.40 -10.76
CA PRO A 100 32.15 29.98 -10.75
C PRO A 100 30.86 29.13 -10.63
N ALA A 101 30.96 27.85 -10.94
CA ALA A 101 29.88 26.90 -10.69
C ALA A 101 30.23 26.01 -9.50
N THR A 102 29.25 25.73 -8.65
CA THR A 102 29.34 24.69 -7.63
C THR A 102 28.43 23.54 -8.04
N LEU A 103 28.99 22.34 -8.07
CA LEU A 103 28.23 21.10 -8.19
C LEU A 103 28.14 20.45 -6.81
N ALA A 104 26.94 20.03 -6.42
CA ALA A 104 26.74 19.29 -5.19
C ALA A 104 25.87 18.05 -5.41
N VAL A 105 26.21 16.99 -4.69
CA VAL A 105 25.43 15.76 -4.61
C VAL A 105 25.08 15.52 -3.15
N ARG A 106 23.79 15.31 -2.89
CA ARG A 106 23.28 14.87 -1.59
C ARG A 106 22.50 13.58 -1.78
N LEU A 107 22.93 12.51 -1.13
CA LEU A 107 22.20 11.25 -1.07
C LEU A 107 21.69 11.05 0.35
N LEU A 108 20.38 10.89 0.50
CA LEU A 108 19.72 10.44 1.73
C LEU A 108 19.13 9.05 1.45
N GLY A 109 19.59 8.03 2.16
CA GLY A 109 19.20 6.65 1.90
C GLY A 109 18.86 5.88 3.17
N THR A 110 17.94 4.94 3.04
CA THR A 110 17.57 3.97 4.07
C THR A 110 17.71 2.57 3.49
N ARG A 111 18.41 1.69 4.22
CA ARG A 111 18.46 0.25 4.02
C ARG A 111 17.61 -0.44 5.08
N LEU A 112 16.47 -0.99 4.68
CA LEU A 112 15.67 -1.86 5.54
C LEU A 112 16.24 -3.28 5.49
N ILE A 113 16.69 -3.77 6.66
CA ILE A 113 17.27 -5.11 6.82
C ILE A 113 16.18 -6.11 7.20
N ALA A 114 15.38 -5.77 8.21
CA ALA A 114 14.28 -6.60 8.68
C ALA A 114 13.08 -5.73 9.11
N LEU A 115 11.87 -6.22 8.82
CA LEU A 115 10.63 -5.63 9.31
C LEU A 115 9.72 -6.77 9.75
N LYS A 116 9.81 -7.14 11.03
CA LYS A 116 9.22 -8.35 11.57
C LYS A 116 7.98 -8.05 12.38
N PHE A 117 6.90 -8.78 12.12
CA PHE A 117 5.65 -8.70 12.87
C PHE A 117 5.29 -10.04 13.49
N GLN A 118 4.78 -9.98 14.71
CA GLN A 118 4.19 -11.10 15.45
C GLN A 118 2.75 -10.72 15.79
N SER A 119 1.78 -11.55 15.42
CA SER A 119 0.35 -11.29 15.60
C SER A 119 -0.14 -11.60 17.02
N GLU A 120 0.51 -12.54 17.69
CA GLU A 120 0.20 -12.94 19.07
C GLU A 120 1.44 -13.48 19.80
N ALA A 121 1.45 -13.39 21.13
CA ALA A 121 2.55 -13.86 21.94
C ALA A 121 2.77 -15.37 21.74
N GLY A 122 3.96 -15.74 21.26
CA GLY A 122 4.34 -17.13 21.00
C GLY A 122 4.21 -17.55 19.53
N ALA A 123 3.56 -16.76 18.67
CA ALA A 123 3.57 -16.98 17.22
C ALA A 123 4.94 -16.59 16.61
N ASP A 124 5.25 -17.15 15.45
CA ASP A 124 6.47 -16.80 14.74
C ASP A 124 6.44 -15.37 14.18
N PHE A 125 7.62 -14.75 14.09
CA PHE A 125 7.78 -13.47 13.43
C PHE A 125 7.79 -13.63 11.91
N LEU A 126 6.90 -12.90 11.23
CA LEU A 126 6.92 -12.77 9.77
C LEU A 126 7.78 -11.56 9.36
N ASP A 127 8.81 -11.78 8.55
CA ASP A 127 9.64 -10.70 7.99
C ASP A 127 9.06 -10.16 6.69
N CYS A 128 8.75 -8.87 6.68
CA CYS A 128 8.13 -8.13 5.61
C CYS A 128 9.09 -7.20 4.87
N ALA A 129 10.40 -7.24 5.16
CA ALA A 129 11.38 -6.46 4.40
C ALA A 129 11.44 -6.91 2.91
N GLY A 130 11.18 -5.98 2.00
CA GLY A 130 11.10 -6.22 0.56
C GLY A 130 9.77 -6.75 0.06
N ILE A 131 8.72 -6.67 0.89
CA ILE A 131 7.38 -7.14 0.57
C ILE A 131 6.43 -5.95 0.42
N TYR A 132 5.61 -5.95 -0.65
CA TYR A 132 4.66 -4.86 -0.89
C TYR A 132 3.27 -5.08 -0.26
N VAL A 133 2.97 -6.28 0.23
CA VAL A 133 1.81 -6.56 1.09
C VAL A 133 2.17 -7.55 2.20
N CYS A 134 2.16 -7.08 3.45
CA CYS A 134 2.51 -7.86 4.64
C CYS A 134 1.25 -8.30 5.40
N ARG A 135 0.88 -9.58 5.29
CA ARG A 135 -0.37 -10.14 5.84
C ARG A 135 -0.51 -10.00 7.36
N ASN A 136 0.55 -10.31 8.12
CA ASN A 136 0.51 -10.30 9.59
C ASN A 136 0.86 -8.93 10.16
N ASN A 137 0.75 -7.85 9.39
CA ASN A 137 0.91 -6.51 9.95
C ASN A 137 -0.29 -6.22 10.88
N PRO A 138 -0.12 -6.27 12.21
CA PRO A 138 -1.21 -6.11 13.16
C PRO A 138 -1.73 -4.67 13.21
N PHE A 139 -1.02 -3.74 12.55
CA PHE A 139 -1.35 -2.32 12.52
C PHE A 139 -2.26 -1.92 11.36
N ALA A 140 -2.76 -2.89 10.56
CA ALA A 140 -3.63 -2.64 9.40
C ALA A 140 -3.07 -1.62 8.39
N PHE A 141 -1.78 -1.31 8.45
CA PHE A 141 -1.10 -0.48 7.45
C PHE A 141 -0.67 -1.40 6.32
N SER A 142 -1.47 -1.44 5.27
CA SER A 142 -1.03 -1.97 3.99
C SER A 142 -0.02 -0.97 3.40
N GLY A 143 1.25 -1.19 3.67
CA GLY A 143 2.35 -0.33 3.22
C GLY A 143 3.45 -1.14 2.57
N THR A 144 3.98 -0.62 1.47
CA THR A 144 5.12 -1.21 0.80
C THR A 144 6.40 -1.04 1.62
N SER A 145 7.21 -2.10 1.70
CA SER A 145 8.39 -2.15 2.56
C SER A 145 9.67 -2.36 1.73
N PRO A 146 10.09 -1.38 0.91
CA PRO A 146 11.24 -1.56 0.03
C PRO A 146 12.53 -1.72 0.85
N LYS A 147 13.39 -2.66 0.44
CA LYS A 147 14.66 -2.88 1.16
C LYS A 147 15.65 -1.72 1.00
N TRP A 148 15.53 -0.95 -0.06
CA TRP A 148 16.24 0.32 -0.23
C TRP A 148 15.26 1.40 -0.65
N LYS A 149 15.37 2.57 -0.04
CA LYS A 149 14.72 3.78 -0.52
C LYS A 149 15.68 4.94 -0.35
N GLY A 150 15.64 5.91 -1.23
CA GLY A 150 16.49 7.09 -1.08
C GLY A 150 16.19 8.17 -2.08
N THR A 151 16.65 9.37 -1.75
CA THR A 151 16.59 10.54 -2.62
C THR A 151 18.00 11.05 -2.83
N THR A 152 18.39 11.17 -4.10
CA THR A 152 19.65 11.81 -4.51
C THR A 152 19.34 13.14 -5.15
N ARG A 153 19.82 14.24 -4.56
CA ARG A 153 19.76 15.57 -5.16
C ARG A 153 21.09 15.90 -5.83
N PHE A 154 21.04 16.18 -7.12
CA PHE A 154 22.11 16.85 -7.85
C PHE A 154 21.79 18.34 -7.89
N SER A 155 22.74 19.16 -7.46
CA SER A 155 22.60 20.62 -7.43
C SER A 155 23.67 21.24 -8.30
N TYR A 156 23.27 22.20 -9.11
CA TYR A 156 24.14 23.11 -9.82
C TYR A 156 23.80 24.53 -9.36
N ALA A 157 24.80 25.29 -8.94
CA ALA A 157 24.64 26.70 -8.60
C ALA A 157 25.73 27.51 -9.31
N SER A 158 25.35 28.59 -9.98
CA SER A 158 26.30 29.55 -10.54
C SER A 158 25.67 30.92 -10.66
N GLY A 159 26.29 31.91 -10.00
CA GLY A 159 25.76 33.26 -9.91
C GLY A 159 24.31 33.25 -9.39
N PRO A 160 23.34 33.85 -10.11
CA PRO A 160 21.95 33.90 -9.67
C PRO A 160 21.19 32.58 -9.91
N LEU A 161 21.72 31.65 -10.72
CA LEU A 161 21.02 30.44 -11.13
C LEU A 161 21.29 29.28 -10.17
N GLN A 162 20.21 28.58 -9.79
CA GLN A 162 20.26 27.28 -9.14
C GLN A 162 19.38 26.29 -9.90
N VAL A 163 19.90 25.08 -10.08
CA VAL A 163 19.21 23.96 -10.72
C VAL A 163 19.33 22.74 -9.84
N PHE A 164 18.22 22.07 -9.60
CA PHE A 164 18.15 20.84 -8.82
C PHE A 164 17.52 19.73 -9.64
N VAL A 165 18.15 18.56 -9.61
CA VAL A 165 17.55 17.31 -10.08
C VAL A 165 17.45 16.38 -8.89
N ASP A 166 16.22 16.01 -8.52
CA ASP A 166 15.95 15.03 -7.47
C ASP A 166 15.64 13.68 -8.11
N TRP A 167 16.42 12.68 -7.74
CA TRP A 167 16.19 11.28 -8.09
C TRP A 167 15.69 10.52 -6.86
N ARG A 168 14.42 10.10 -6.89
CA ARG A 168 13.84 9.23 -5.86
C ARG A 168 13.88 7.78 -6.32
N TYR A 169 14.56 6.92 -5.56
CA TYR A 169 14.69 5.49 -5.82
C TYR A 169 13.89 4.67 -4.81
N ILE A 170 13.12 3.72 -5.32
CA ILE A 170 12.36 2.73 -4.54
C ILE A 170 12.76 1.35 -5.04
N HIS A 171 13.32 0.53 -4.16
CA HIS A 171 13.76 -0.81 -4.51
C HIS A 171 12.60 -1.71 -4.94
N SER A 172 12.90 -2.69 -5.80
CA SER A 172 11.94 -3.72 -6.16
C SER A 172 11.44 -4.49 -4.94
N MET A 173 10.21 -4.96 -5.03
CA MET A 173 9.53 -5.71 -3.99
C MET A 173 8.86 -6.93 -4.59
N LYS A 174 8.69 -7.96 -3.79
CA LYS A 174 7.95 -9.16 -4.16
C LYS A 174 6.65 -9.24 -3.37
N SER A 175 5.71 -9.98 -3.90
CA SER A 175 4.58 -10.46 -3.12
C SER A 175 5.09 -11.35 -1.97
N VAL A 176 4.29 -11.49 -0.92
CA VAL A 176 4.42 -12.64 -0.03
C VAL A 176 4.45 -13.92 -0.87
N ASP A 177 5.36 -14.82 -0.51
CA ASP A 177 5.38 -16.15 -1.10
C ASP A 177 4.13 -16.89 -0.61
N PHE A 178 3.23 -17.23 -1.53
CA PHE A 178 2.03 -18.00 -1.21
C PHE A 178 2.31 -19.50 -1.12
N SER A 179 3.54 -19.95 -1.43
CA SER A 179 3.90 -21.38 -1.36
C SER A 179 3.95 -21.93 0.07
N ASP A 180 4.24 -21.08 1.06
CA ASP A 180 4.18 -21.43 2.48
C ASP A 180 2.73 -21.57 3.00
N PHE A 181 1.72 -21.17 2.20
CA PHE A 181 0.31 -21.18 2.59
C PHE A 181 -0.58 -21.68 1.42
N PRO A 182 -0.59 -23.00 1.16
CA PRO A 182 -1.31 -23.61 0.02
C PRO A 182 -2.82 -23.40 0.05
N ASP A 183 -3.40 -23.06 1.22
CA ASP A 183 -4.84 -22.82 1.40
C ASP A 183 -5.25 -21.36 1.15
N LEU A 184 -4.27 -20.47 1.01
CA LEU A 184 -4.47 -19.03 0.75
C LEU A 184 -4.19 -18.66 -0.71
N LYS A 185 -4.23 -19.66 -1.59
CA LYS A 185 -4.28 -19.52 -3.05
C LYS A 185 -5.56 -18.82 -3.46
N VAL A 186 -5.60 -17.50 -3.34
CA VAL A 186 -6.65 -16.68 -3.93
C VAL A 186 -6.31 -16.51 -5.41
N GLY A 187 -6.89 -17.40 -6.22
CA GLY A 187 -7.14 -17.19 -7.64
C GLY A 187 -8.64 -16.98 -7.85
N ASP A 188 -9.03 -16.38 -8.97
CA ASP A 188 -10.41 -16.45 -9.44
C ASP A 188 -10.86 -17.93 -9.62
N ASP A 189 -12.09 -18.17 -10.06
CA ASP A 189 -12.65 -19.50 -10.37
C ASP A 189 -11.80 -20.37 -11.35
N THR A 190 -10.64 -19.89 -11.83
CA THR A 190 -9.65 -20.62 -12.64
C THR A 190 -8.51 -21.27 -11.85
N GLY A 191 -8.41 -21.04 -10.53
CA GLY A 191 -7.42 -21.73 -9.67
C GLY A 191 -5.96 -21.35 -9.90
N GLN A 192 -5.70 -20.19 -10.52
CA GLN A 192 -4.33 -19.68 -10.69
C GLN A 192 -3.90 -18.85 -9.48
N VAL A 193 -2.97 -19.40 -8.69
CA VAL A 193 -2.09 -18.56 -7.86
C VAL A 193 -1.31 -17.69 -8.85
N VAL A 194 -1.45 -16.38 -8.77
CA VAL A 194 -0.59 -15.51 -9.57
C VAL A 194 0.81 -15.62 -8.99
N ASP A 195 1.58 -16.54 -9.57
CA ASP A 195 2.95 -16.83 -9.18
C ASP A 195 3.76 -15.53 -9.18
N ASN A 196 4.43 -15.25 -8.06
CA ASN A 196 5.49 -14.25 -7.96
C ASN A 196 5.17 -12.88 -8.58
N GLN A 197 4.07 -12.25 -8.19
CA GLN A 197 3.88 -10.82 -8.49
C GLN A 197 5.05 -10.02 -7.90
N LYS A 198 5.78 -9.33 -8.77
CA LYS A 198 6.94 -8.51 -8.42
C LYS A 198 6.68 -7.10 -8.90
N ILE A 199 6.92 -6.16 -8.00
CA ILE A 199 7.05 -4.76 -8.33
C ILE A 199 8.54 -4.54 -8.62
N GLY A 200 8.89 -4.17 -9.86
CA GLY A 200 10.23 -3.71 -10.23
C GLY A 200 10.71 -2.52 -9.37
N ALA A 201 11.91 -2.02 -9.63
CA ALA A 201 12.36 -0.78 -8.97
C ALA A 201 11.68 0.44 -9.60
N TRP A 202 11.34 1.44 -8.79
CA TRP A 202 10.76 2.70 -9.24
C TRP A 202 11.78 3.83 -9.13
N ASN A 203 11.78 4.70 -10.14
CA ASN A 203 12.65 5.86 -10.23
C ASN A 203 11.79 7.06 -10.62
N TYR A 204 11.75 8.08 -9.77
CA TYR A 204 11.17 9.38 -10.09
C TYR A 204 12.29 10.39 -10.26
N PHE A 205 12.13 11.27 -11.23
CA PHE A 205 13.03 12.38 -11.45
C PHE A 205 12.20 13.66 -11.42
N ASP A 206 12.63 14.59 -10.59
CA ASP A 206 12.03 15.91 -10.45
C ASP A 206 13.09 16.95 -10.80
N LEU A 207 12.68 18.04 -11.47
CA LEU A 207 13.54 19.14 -11.85
C LEU A 207 13.01 20.43 -11.21
N ALA A 208 13.89 21.19 -10.57
CA ALA A 208 13.59 22.52 -10.07
C ALA A 208 14.65 23.50 -10.54
N VAL A 209 14.24 24.71 -10.87
CA VAL A 209 15.10 25.80 -11.31
C VAL A 209 14.68 27.07 -10.58
N SER A 210 15.64 27.83 -10.09
CA SER A 210 15.42 29.16 -9.52
C SER A 210 16.50 30.13 -9.98
N ALA A 211 16.11 31.38 -10.23
CA ALA A 211 17.02 32.43 -10.62
C ALA A 211 16.65 33.75 -9.93
N GLU A 212 17.64 34.41 -9.31
CA GLU A 212 17.51 35.80 -8.89
C GLU A 212 17.65 36.71 -10.11
N ILE A 213 16.53 37.31 -10.53
CA ILE A 213 16.49 38.14 -11.75
C ILE A 213 16.92 39.58 -11.47
N ARG A 214 16.75 40.03 -10.23
CA ARG A 214 17.23 41.30 -9.67
C ARG A 214 17.22 41.20 -8.14
N ASP A 215 17.92 42.10 -7.48
CA ASP A 215 17.98 42.17 -6.02
C ASP A 215 16.58 42.10 -5.41
N GLY A 216 16.37 41.09 -4.56
CA GLY A 216 15.11 40.88 -3.84
C GLY A 216 13.98 40.28 -4.69
N VAL A 217 14.23 39.84 -5.93
CA VAL A 217 13.25 39.16 -6.79
C VAL A 217 13.81 37.87 -7.38
N GLU A 218 13.27 36.75 -6.91
CA GLU A 218 13.60 35.41 -7.36
C GLU A 218 12.41 34.80 -8.13
N LEU A 219 12.67 34.29 -9.34
CA LEU A 219 11.73 33.44 -10.06
C LEU A 219 12.11 31.99 -9.86
N TYR A 220 11.14 31.12 -9.63
CA TYR A 220 11.38 29.69 -9.52
C TYR A 220 10.26 28.88 -10.18
N GLY A 221 10.58 27.65 -10.53
CA GLY A 221 9.62 26.70 -11.05
C GLY A 221 10.24 25.33 -11.21
N GLY A 222 9.40 24.36 -11.56
CA GLY A 222 9.85 22.99 -11.71
C GLY A 222 8.79 22.06 -12.24
N VAL A 223 9.22 20.82 -12.42
CA VAL A 223 8.40 19.70 -12.84
C VAL A 223 8.70 18.50 -11.96
N GLU A 224 7.68 17.96 -11.33
CA GLU A 224 7.74 16.70 -10.58
C GLU A 224 7.32 15.55 -11.49
N ASN A 225 7.95 14.38 -11.32
CA ASN A 225 7.72 13.17 -12.08
C ASN A 225 7.84 13.41 -13.61
N ILE A 226 9.00 13.91 -14.05
CA ILE A 226 9.20 14.37 -15.45
C ILE A 226 8.94 13.31 -16.53
N PHE A 227 8.95 12.03 -16.15
CA PHE A 227 8.72 10.89 -17.03
C PHE A 227 7.31 10.30 -16.93
N ASP A 228 6.37 10.98 -16.25
CA ASP A 228 5.00 10.52 -16.02
C ASP A 228 4.93 9.07 -15.53
N LYS A 229 5.81 8.71 -14.58
CA LYS A 229 5.92 7.35 -14.09
C LYS A 229 4.68 7.02 -13.25
N LYS A 230 3.82 6.16 -13.79
CA LYS A 230 2.60 5.68 -13.12
C LYS A 230 2.92 4.75 -11.95
N PRO A 231 2.08 4.75 -10.90
CA PRO A 231 2.24 3.84 -9.76
C PRO A 231 2.01 2.39 -10.21
N PRO A 232 2.64 1.39 -9.54
CA PRO A 232 2.37 -0.01 -9.80
C PRO A 232 0.94 -0.35 -9.41
N ILE A 233 0.29 -1.21 -10.18
CA ILE A 233 -1.00 -1.79 -9.81
C ILE A 233 -0.73 -3.04 -8.98
N VAL A 234 -1.15 -3.04 -7.72
CA VAL A 234 -0.95 -4.15 -6.76
C VAL A 234 -2.24 -4.89 -6.42
N GLY A 235 -3.38 -4.44 -6.97
CA GLY A 235 -4.71 -5.01 -6.72
C GLY A 235 -5.19 -4.79 -5.29
N ASP A 236 -6.41 -5.25 -4.99
CA ASP A 236 -6.97 -5.23 -3.63
C ASP A 236 -6.54 -6.51 -2.89
N LEU A 237 -5.27 -6.51 -2.44
CA LEU A 237 -4.71 -7.59 -1.63
C LEU A 237 -4.52 -7.08 -0.20
N PHE A 238 -5.10 -7.79 0.78
CA PHE A 238 -4.94 -7.54 2.23
C PHE A 238 -5.14 -6.07 2.66
N GLY A 239 -6.18 -5.41 2.15
CA GLY A 239 -6.56 -4.06 2.58
C GLY A 239 -5.95 -2.92 1.78
N VAL A 240 -5.24 -3.20 0.68
CA VAL A 240 -4.82 -2.15 -0.28
C VAL A 240 -6.01 -1.77 -1.18
N SER A 241 -6.96 -1.00 -0.65
CA SER A 241 -8.20 -0.64 -1.37
C SER A 241 -8.01 0.35 -2.53
N ASN A 242 -6.77 0.78 -2.82
CA ASN A 242 -6.47 1.90 -3.72
C ASN A 242 -5.80 1.46 -5.04
N ASN A 243 -5.83 0.16 -5.38
CA ASN A 243 -5.10 -0.45 -6.50
C ASN A 243 -3.57 -0.28 -6.48
N THR A 244 -3.03 0.55 -5.58
CA THR A 244 -1.61 0.86 -5.37
C THR A 244 -1.40 1.38 -3.94
N ASP A 245 -0.14 1.58 -3.55
CA ASP A 245 0.23 2.24 -2.31
C ASP A 245 0.53 3.74 -2.55
N PRO A 246 -0.43 4.65 -2.26
CA PRO A 246 -0.24 6.08 -2.46
C PRO A 246 0.73 6.71 -1.45
N THR A 247 1.15 5.98 -0.42
CA THR A 247 2.13 6.49 0.57
C THR A 247 3.57 6.37 0.05
N THR A 248 3.81 5.43 -0.86
CA THR A 248 5.14 5.19 -1.45
C THR A 248 5.24 5.66 -2.89
N TYR A 249 4.16 5.57 -3.67
CA TYR A 249 4.17 5.91 -5.10
C TYR A 249 3.38 7.18 -5.40
N ASP A 250 3.88 7.96 -6.38
CA ASP A 250 3.15 9.11 -6.91
C ASP A 250 1.92 8.64 -7.70
N VAL A 251 0.73 9.07 -7.28
CA VAL A 251 -0.56 8.76 -7.92
C VAL A 251 -1.10 9.89 -8.79
N ILE A 252 -0.47 11.06 -8.78
CA ILE A 252 -0.92 12.24 -9.53
C ILE A 252 -0.28 12.28 -10.92
N GLY A 253 1.00 11.91 -11.03
CA GLY A 253 1.75 11.98 -12.29
C GLY A 253 2.55 13.29 -12.42
N THR A 254 2.83 13.70 -13.66
CA THR A 254 3.62 14.91 -13.93
C THR A 254 2.96 16.18 -13.42
N ARG A 255 3.66 16.98 -12.61
CA ARG A 255 3.14 18.24 -12.05
C ARG A 255 4.09 19.40 -12.32
N LEU A 256 3.54 20.48 -12.85
CA LEU A 256 4.28 21.73 -13.13
C LEU A 256 3.94 22.76 -12.07
N TYR A 257 4.95 23.51 -11.62
CA TYR A 257 4.77 24.64 -10.73
C TYR A 257 5.70 25.79 -11.10
N PHE A 258 5.29 27.00 -10.75
CA PHE A 258 6.10 28.21 -10.89
C PHE A 258 5.69 29.22 -9.81
N GLY A 259 6.58 30.14 -9.49
CA GLY A 259 6.35 31.15 -8.48
C GLY A 259 7.39 32.27 -8.49
N THR A 260 7.17 33.23 -7.61
CA THR A 260 8.05 34.39 -7.43
C THR A 260 8.19 34.68 -5.95
N THR A 261 9.41 34.93 -5.49
CA THR A 261 9.70 35.37 -4.12
C THR A 261 10.16 36.83 -4.15
N LEU A 262 9.56 37.67 -3.30
CA LEU A 262 9.92 39.08 -3.12
C LEU A 262 10.50 39.29 -1.71
N ARG A 263 11.66 39.94 -1.60
CA ARG A 263 12.30 40.32 -0.33
C ARG A 263 12.47 41.84 -0.29
N PHE A 264 12.12 42.45 0.85
CA PHE A 264 12.15 43.91 1.10
C PHE A 264 13.06 44.26 2.26
#